data_AF-A0AAJ5MJA0-F1
#
_entry.id   AF-A0AAJ5MJA0-F1
#
_cell.length_a   1.000
_cell.length_b   1.000
_cell.length_c   1.000
_cell.angle_alpha   90.00
_cell.angle_beta   90.00
_cell.angle_gamma   90.00
#
_symmetry.space_group_name_H-M   'P 1'
#
loop_
_entity.id
_entity.type
_entity.pdbx_description
1 polymer ?
#
loop_
_entity_poly.entity_id
_entity_poly.type
_entity_poly.pdbx_seq_one_letter_code
_entity_poly.pdbx_strand_id
1 'polypeptide(L)'
;MIIKKAALTEEAGTWGFRGAPYSGAALEFMDGDLMWGGLYDNGCYIGDYRSEFILEGECVGIESERDYTGEQFFLGGEVYNGFAYEFAGEVCVSEQLFEYGWVIAEVTYYSGGQLRSLEVGEDVIQQYEWYENGDLINVMLYKRDAFMMSLGFSMSRLQRLTLMGDYFGKVSTVSNSIRFPVLREKKELSELICGSRLSLSGDGVDESAIKYLLNSENLSYVKELCVDRISGSPETLARLRTLDQLKELKVAEDEGKRDFWRKWCAEFKALHTECDVYFNNRMVGLGT
;
A
#
# COMPACT_ATOMS: atom_id res chain seq x y z
N MET A 1 18.66 7.46 -0.82
CA MET A 1 19.17 7.17 0.53
C MET A 1 19.43 8.49 1.25
N ILE A 2 19.19 8.54 2.56
CA ILE A 2 19.44 9.71 3.41
C ILE A 2 20.42 9.27 4.49
N ILE A 3 21.47 10.04 4.74
CA ILE A 3 22.51 9.72 5.72
C ILE A 3 22.85 10.92 6.60
N LYS A 4 23.55 10.68 7.71
CA LYS A 4 24.22 11.75 8.46
C LYS A 4 25.37 12.32 7.63
N LYS A 5 25.49 13.65 7.57
CA LYS A 5 26.54 14.35 6.84
C LYS A 5 27.95 13.95 7.30
N ALA A 6 28.13 13.67 8.59
CA ALA A 6 29.40 13.23 9.15
C ALA A 6 29.92 11.91 8.55
N ALA A 7 29.05 11.11 7.93
CA ALA A 7 29.43 9.86 7.28
C ALA A 7 29.96 10.05 5.84
N LEU A 8 29.86 11.26 5.29
CA LEU A 8 30.43 11.58 3.99
C LEU A 8 31.95 11.74 4.07
N THR A 9 32.63 11.27 3.04
CA THR A 9 34.07 11.49 2.83
C THR A 9 34.28 12.26 1.54
N GLU A 10 35.09 13.32 1.57
CA GLU A 10 35.47 14.07 0.36
C GLU A 10 36.84 13.63 -0.14
N GLU A 11 36.93 13.23 -1.41
CA GLU A 11 38.20 12.97 -2.09
C GLU A 11 38.23 13.69 -3.44
N ALA A 12 39.22 14.56 -3.63
CA ALA A 12 39.41 15.33 -4.86
C ALA A 12 38.13 16.06 -5.35
N GLY A 13 37.34 16.60 -4.43
CA GLY A 13 36.08 17.31 -4.73
C GLY A 13 34.89 16.41 -5.04
N THR A 14 35.03 15.09 -4.87
CA THR A 14 33.94 14.12 -5.00
C THR A 14 33.53 13.61 -3.63
N TRP A 15 32.24 13.70 -3.31
CA TRP A 15 31.68 13.18 -2.07
C TRP A 15 31.34 11.70 -2.20
N GLY A 16 31.79 10.90 -1.24
CA GLY A 16 31.58 9.46 -1.20
C GLY A 16 30.98 8.99 0.12
N PHE A 17 30.37 7.81 0.06
CA PHE A 17 29.88 7.08 1.23
C PHE A 17 30.16 5.59 1.02
N ARG A 18 30.73 4.92 2.03
CA ARG A 18 31.10 3.49 1.98
C ARG A 18 31.94 3.10 0.74
N GLY A 19 32.83 3.99 0.31
CA GLY A 19 33.78 3.75 -0.78
C GLY A 19 33.23 3.93 -2.21
N ALA A 20 32.03 4.48 -2.37
CA ALA A 20 31.46 4.82 -3.68
C ALA A 20 31.01 6.30 -3.73
N PRO A 21 30.98 6.94 -4.92
CA PRO A 21 30.37 8.25 -5.10
C PRO A 21 28.93 8.28 -4.58
N TYR A 22 28.58 9.31 -3.80
CA TYR A 22 27.31 9.36 -3.11
C TYR A 22 26.19 9.98 -3.96
N SER A 23 25.03 9.31 -4.03
CA SER A 23 23.77 9.88 -4.52
C SER A 23 22.70 9.74 -3.43
N GLY A 24 22.10 10.86 -3.04
CA GLY A 24 21.13 10.91 -1.95
C GLY A 24 21.25 12.18 -1.11
N ALA A 25 20.59 12.19 0.04
CA ALA A 25 20.57 13.33 0.96
C ALA A 25 21.55 13.14 2.12
N ALA A 26 22.14 14.22 2.60
CA ALA A 26 22.99 14.23 3.79
C ALA A 26 22.50 15.31 4.77
N LEU A 27 22.21 14.92 6.00
CA LEU A 27 21.66 15.79 7.04
C LEU A 27 22.68 16.05 8.14
N GLU A 28 22.76 17.30 8.60
CA GLU A 28 23.61 17.74 9.70
C GLU A 28 22.75 18.19 10.87
N PHE A 29 22.98 17.58 12.03
CA PHE A 29 22.30 17.91 13.27
C PHE A 29 23.28 18.50 14.28
N MET A 30 22.82 19.45 15.08
CA MET A 30 23.55 20.03 16.21
C MET A 30 22.63 20.04 17.43
N ASP A 31 23.05 19.41 18.52
CA ASP A 31 22.24 19.25 19.74
C ASP A 31 20.84 18.64 19.48
N GLY A 32 20.74 17.81 18.43
CA GLY A 32 19.50 17.16 17.99
C GLY A 32 18.69 17.95 16.97
N ASP A 33 18.97 19.24 16.75
CA ASP A 33 18.25 20.07 15.79
C ASP A 33 18.89 19.99 14.39
N LEU A 34 18.05 19.92 13.35
CA LEU A 34 18.50 19.92 11.95
C LEU A 34 19.05 21.31 11.59
N MET A 35 20.34 21.37 11.30
CA MET A 35 21.03 22.60 10.93
C MET A 35 21.13 22.78 9.41
N TRP A 36 21.27 21.67 8.68
CA TRP A 36 21.46 21.69 7.24
C TRP A 36 21.11 20.35 6.59
N GLY A 37 20.61 20.39 5.36
CA GLY A 37 20.38 19.20 4.55
C GLY A 37 20.75 19.46 3.09
N GLY A 38 21.60 18.61 2.53
CA GLY A 38 22.05 18.71 1.13
C GLY A 38 21.75 17.47 0.31
N LEU A 39 21.49 17.68 -0.97
CA LEU A 39 21.25 16.64 -1.96
C LEU A 39 22.48 16.49 -2.86
N TYR A 40 22.84 15.24 -3.13
CA TYR A 40 24.00 14.87 -3.93
C TYR A 40 23.59 13.93 -5.06
N ASP A 41 24.26 14.07 -6.20
CA ASP A 41 24.19 13.13 -7.31
C ASP A 41 25.59 12.79 -7.80
N ASN A 42 25.94 11.50 -7.76
CA ASN A 42 27.22 10.93 -8.16
C ASN A 42 28.43 11.67 -7.54
N GLY A 43 28.31 12.00 -6.25
CA GLY A 43 29.30 12.70 -5.46
C GLY A 43 29.37 14.21 -5.65
N CYS A 44 28.48 14.79 -6.46
CA CYS A 44 28.36 16.23 -6.65
C CYS A 44 27.19 16.78 -5.84
N TYR A 45 27.40 17.89 -5.13
CA TYR A 45 26.30 18.63 -4.50
C TYR A 45 25.41 19.27 -5.57
N ILE A 46 24.09 19.04 -5.48
CA ILE A 46 23.11 19.53 -6.48
C ILE A 46 22.04 20.46 -5.90
N GLY A 47 21.98 20.64 -4.59
CA GLY A 47 21.06 21.58 -3.95
C GLY A 47 20.69 21.20 -2.52
N ASP A 48 19.79 21.97 -1.92
CA ASP A 48 19.29 21.68 -0.58
C ASP A 48 18.33 20.49 -0.63
N TYR A 49 18.38 19.64 0.39
CA TYR A 49 17.47 18.52 0.51
C TYR A 49 16.08 18.98 0.98
N ARG A 50 15.05 18.38 0.38
CA ARG A 50 13.67 18.37 0.86
C ARG A 50 13.15 16.95 0.77
N SER A 51 12.27 16.57 1.69
CA SER A 51 11.64 15.25 1.60
C SER A 51 10.95 15.09 0.25
N GLU A 52 11.19 13.97 -0.41
CA GLU A 52 10.63 13.67 -1.73
C GLU A 52 9.14 13.34 -1.64
N PHE A 53 8.73 12.80 -0.50
CA PHE A 53 7.44 12.16 -0.32
C PHE A 53 6.52 12.91 0.66
N ILE A 54 7.10 13.63 1.62
CA ILE A 54 6.39 14.53 2.52
C ILE A 54 6.57 15.95 1.98
N LEU A 55 5.54 16.49 1.35
CA LEU A 55 5.62 17.77 0.64
C LEU A 55 5.24 18.95 1.54
N GLU A 56 4.63 18.64 2.67
CA GLU A 56 4.14 19.55 3.68
C GLU A 56 5.26 19.87 4.70
N GLY A 57 5.13 21.02 5.37
CA GLY A 57 6.04 21.41 6.45
C GLY A 57 7.26 22.22 5.99
N GLU A 58 7.87 22.92 6.96
CA GLU A 58 9.15 23.62 6.75
C GLU A 58 10.32 22.65 6.94
N CYS A 59 11.48 22.92 6.32
CA CYS A 59 12.72 22.14 6.48
C CYS A 59 13.40 22.37 7.85
N VAL A 60 12.63 22.38 8.92
CA VAL A 60 13.11 22.31 10.31
C VAL A 60 12.73 20.95 10.86
N GLY A 61 13.65 20.34 11.59
CA GLY A 61 13.41 19.04 12.15
C GLY A 61 14.42 18.68 13.22
N ILE A 62 14.25 17.48 13.79
CA ILE A 62 15.11 16.94 14.83
C ILE A 62 15.58 15.54 14.47
N GLU A 63 16.70 15.14 15.05
CA GLU A 63 17.08 13.73 15.15
C GLU A 63 16.25 13.07 16.26
N SER A 64 15.52 12.01 15.94
CA SER A 64 14.72 11.23 16.89
C SER A 64 15.38 9.88 17.14
N GLU A 65 15.58 9.56 18.41
CA GLU A 65 16.02 8.23 18.86
C GLU A 65 14.85 7.31 19.24
N ARG A 66 13.59 7.77 19.11
CA ARG A 66 12.42 7.04 19.59
C ARG A 66 11.64 6.38 18.47
N ASP A 67 11.38 5.09 18.67
CA ASP A 67 10.18 4.42 18.15
C ASP A 67 8.95 5.16 18.68
N TYR A 68 8.22 5.86 17.80
CA TYR A 68 6.96 6.51 18.16
C TYR A 68 5.93 5.45 18.57
N THR A 69 5.42 5.54 19.81
CA THR A 69 4.50 4.54 20.40
C THR A 69 3.02 4.83 20.16
N GLY A 70 2.68 5.86 19.38
CA GLY A 70 1.30 6.32 19.23
C GLY A 70 0.85 7.34 20.29
N GLU A 71 1.77 7.85 21.11
CA GLU A 71 1.51 8.89 22.11
C GLU A 71 1.89 10.28 21.57
N GLN A 72 1.18 11.33 22.02
CA GLN A 72 1.49 12.69 21.62
C GLN A 72 2.95 13.05 21.97
N PHE A 73 3.68 13.57 20.98
CA PHE A 73 5.10 13.88 21.10
C PHE A 73 5.33 15.31 21.60
N PHE A 74 6.23 15.43 22.58
CA PHE A 74 6.64 16.68 23.20
C PHE A 74 8.15 16.85 23.13
N LEU A 75 8.61 18.05 22.80
CA LEU A 75 10.02 18.42 22.79
C LEU A 75 10.22 19.64 23.71
N GLY A 76 11.14 19.53 24.67
CA GLY A 76 11.39 20.62 25.63
C GLY A 76 10.18 20.96 26.54
N GLY A 77 9.22 20.03 26.67
CA GLY A 77 7.98 20.25 27.43
C GLY A 77 6.83 20.87 26.63
N GLU A 78 7.05 21.20 25.37
CA GLU A 78 6.05 21.76 24.46
C GLU A 78 5.62 20.73 23.41
N VAL A 79 4.39 20.90 22.89
CA VAL A 79 3.89 20.04 21.81
C VAL A 79 4.71 20.28 20.55
N TYR A 80 5.28 19.21 20.00
CA TYR A 80 6.19 19.33 18.86
C TYR A 80 5.45 19.48 17.52
N ASN A 81 6.04 20.27 16.62
CA ASN A 81 5.61 20.42 15.23
C ASN A 81 6.86 20.51 14.35
N GLY A 82 6.92 19.75 13.27
CA GLY A 82 8.08 19.69 12.38
C GLY A 82 8.51 18.27 12.04
N PHE A 83 9.66 18.15 11.36
CA PHE A 83 10.19 16.86 10.94
C PHE A 83 10.96 16.15 12.05
N ALA A 84 10.85 14.84 12.13
CA ALA A 84 11.76 13.99 12.89
C ALA A 84 12.41 12.97 11.97
N TYR A 85 13.70 12.72 12.18
CA TYR A 85 14.49 11.78 11.41
C TYR A 85 15.05 10.69 12.32
N GLU A 86 14.75 9.43 12.02
CA GLU A 86 15.26 8.28 12.76
C GLU A 86 16.44 7.66 12.00
N PHE A 87 17.53 7.35 12.71
CA PHE A 87 18.74 6.76 12.12
C PHE A 87 19.11 5.41 12.71
N ALA A 88 19.36 4.43 11.85
CA ALA A 88 20.06 3.20 12.20
C ALA A 88 21.56 3.35 11.90
N GLY A 89 22.30 3.86 12.89
CA GLY A 89 23.69 4.27 12.71
C GLY A 89 23.79 5.55 11.88
N GLU A 90 24.35 5.45 10.67
CA GLU A 90 24.52 6.60 9.76
C GLU A 90 23.39 6.75 8.74
N VAL A 91 22.50 5.76 8.61
CA VAL A 91 21.47 5.71 7.58
C VAL A 91 20.11 6.04 8.19
N CYS A 92 19.40 6.98 7.59
CA CYS A 92 18.04 7.32 7.98
C CYS A 92 17.11 6.16 7.62
N VAL A 93 16.29 5.72 8.58
CA VAL A 93 15.30 4.66 8.41
C VAL A 93 13.87 5.16 8.48
N SER A 94 13.63 6.38 8.98
CA SER A 94 12.31 7.01 8.98
C SER A 94 12.40 8.54 8.88
N GLU A 95 11.52 9.12 8.08
CA GLU A 95 11.17 10.54 8.09
C GLU A 95 9.72 10.68 8.57
N GLN A 96 9.49 11.49 9.59
CA GLN A 96 8.16 11.71 10.15
C GLN A 96 7.85 13.20 10.19
N LEU A 97 6.62 13.59 9.85
CA LEU A 97 6.13 14.95 10.03
C LEU A 97 5.10 14.97 11.15
N PHE A 98 5.36 15.83 12.14
CA PHE A 98 4.49 16.03 13.29
C PHE A 98 3.67 17.30 13.17
N GLU A 99 2.37 17.20 13.46
CA GLU A 99 1.47 18.33 13.69
C GLU A 99 0.73 18.12 15.02
N TYR A 100 0.78 19.12 15.89
CA TYR A 100 0.27 19.05 17.27
C TYR A 100 0.76 17.82 18.03
N GLY A 101 2.01 17.40 17.81
CA GLY A 101 2.63 16.24 18.44
C GLY A 101 2.16 14.89 17.89
N TRP A 102 1.38 14.86 16.80
CA TRP A 102 0.93 13.64 16.14
C TRP A 102 1.62 13.48 14.80
N VAL A 103 2.04 12.24 14.49
CA VAL A 103 2.54 11.90 13.15
C VAL A 103 1.38 12.04 12.15
N ILE A 104 1.53 12.94 11.18
CA ILE A 104 0.57 13.13 10.09
C ILE A 104 1.08 12.53 8.77
N ALA A 105 2.39 12.35 8.65
CA ALA A 105 3.02 11.66 7.54
C ALA A 105 4.28 10.94 8.01
N GLU A 106 4.54 9.76 7.45
CA GLU A 106 5.71 8.94 7.72
C GLU A 106 6.18 8.24 6.45
N VAL A 107 7.49 8.18 6.29
CA VAL A 107 8.16 7.44 5.22
C VAL A 107 9.28 6.64 5.84
N THR A 108 9.30 5.34 5.61
CA THR A 108 10.35 4.47 6.14
C THR A 108 11.19 3.85 5.02
N TYR A 109 12.42 3.49 5.37
CA TYR A 109 13.42 2.97 4.45
C TYR A 109 14.05 1.68 4.95
N TYR A 110 14.44 0.82 4.00
CA TYR A 110 15.37 -0.27 4.26
C TYR A 110 16.79 0.28 4.48
N SER A 111 17.67 -0.51 5.07
CA SER A 111 19.07 -0.10 5.33
C SER A 111 19.89 0.23 4.07
N GLY A 112 19.44 -0.22 2.90
CA GLY A 112 20.01 0.16 1.60
C GLY A 112 19.47 1.47 1.02
N GLY A 113 18.54 2.12 1.72
CA GLY A 113 17.90 3.38 1.31
C GLY A 113 16.72 3.22 0.34
N GLN A 114 16.30 1.99 0.05
CA GLN A 114 15.07 1.72 -0.68
C GLN A 114 13.85 2.05 0.18
N LEU A 115 12.79 2.53 -0.45
CA LEU A 115 11.53 2.81 0.20
C LEU A 115 10.92 1.52 0.77
N ARG A 116 10.47 1.58 2.03
CA ARG A 116 9.83 0.46 2.73
C ARG A 116 8.34 0.73 2.92
N SER A 117 7.98 1.88 3.45
CA SER A 117 6.57 2.29 3.58
C SER A 117 6.38 3.79 3.43
N LEU A 118 5.16 4.17 3.07
CA LEU A 118 4.69 5.54 3.11
C LEU A 118 3.29 5.54 3.72
N GLU A 119 3.08 6.39 4.72
CA GLU A 119 1.78 6.67 5.31
C GLU A 119 1.58 8.19 5.33
N VAL A 120 0.52 8.69 4.70
CA VAL A 120 0.22 10.13 4.66
C VAL A 120 -1.27 10.32 4.94
N GLY A 121 -1.57 11.13 5.95
CA GLY A 121 -2.93 11.47 6.38
C GLY A 121 -3.32 12.88 5.94
N GLU A 122 -4.02 12.99 4.81
CA GLU A 122 -4.62 14.25 4.33
C GLU A 122 -6.10 14.03 3.93
N ASP A 123 -6.57 14.75 2.90
CA ASP A 123 -7.87 14.57 2.22
C ASP A 123 -8.11 13.13 1.76
N VAL A 124 -7.02 12.39 1.49
CA VAL A 124 -7.01 10.97 1.18
C VAL A 124 -5.91 10.34 2.02
N ILE A 125 -6.28 9.38 2.85
CA ILE A 125 -5.32 8.56 3.57
C ILE A 125 -4.66 7.63 2.57
N GLN A 126 -3.34 7.64 2.56
CA GLN A 126 -2.50 6.90 1.64
C GLN A 126 -1.56 6.01 2.43
N GLN A 127 -1.58 4.71 2.16
CA GLN A 127 -0.64 3.76 2.74
C GLN A 127 -0.05 2.89 1.64
N TYR A 128 1.27 2.79 1.62
CA TYR A 128 2.00 1.97 0.67
C TYR A 128 3.10 1.21 1.40
N GLU A 129 3.38 0.01 0.93
CA GLU A 129 4.42 -0.84 1.48
C GLU A 129 5.12 -1.60 0.35
N TRP A 130 6.44 -1.71 0.41
CA TRP A 130 7.28 -2.37 -0.59
C TRP A 130 8.23 -3.38 0.05
N TYR A 131 8.55 -4.43 -0.70
CA TYR A 131 9.71 -5.28 -0.43
C TYR A 131 11.00 -4.53 -0.75
N GLU A 132 12.12 -4.98 -0.18
CA GLU A 132 13.45 -4.37 -0.40
C GLU A 132 13.89 -4.42 -1.88
N ASN A 133 13.37 -5.37 -2.66
CA ASN A 133 13.60 -5.46 -4.11
C ASN A 133 12.78 -4.44 -4.94
N GLY A 134 11.93 -3.63 -4.31
CA GLY A 134 11.06 -2.63 -4.94
C GLY A 134 9.68 -3.16 -5.35
N ASP A 135 9.39 -4.44 -5.17
CA ASP A 135 8.05 -4.98 -5.45
C ASP A 135 7.05 -4.47 -4.40
N LEU A 136 5.88 -4.06 -4.86
CA LEU A 136 4.81 -3.58 -4.00
C LEU A 136 4.22 -4.72 -3.16
N ILE A 137 3.96 -4.48 -1.87
CA ILE A 137 3.31 -5.38 -0.92
C ILE A 137 1.85 -4.98 -0.77
N ASN A 138 1.60 -3.71 -0.48
CA ASN A 138 0.29 -3.21 -0.14
C ASN A 138 0.09 -1.78 -0.64
N VAL A 139 -1.14 -1.50 -1.05
CA VAL A 139 -1.64 -0.14 -1.30
C VAL A 139 -2.97 -0.02 -0.58
N MET A 140 -3.18 1.07 0.14
CA MET A 140 -4.48 1.49 0.62
C MET A 140 -4.68 2.97 0.30
N LEU A 141 -5.83 3.28 -0.29
CA LEU A 141 -6.32 4.64 -0.47
C LEU A 141 -7.68 4.71 0.18
N TYR A 142 -7.87 5.68 1.05
CA TYR A 142 -9.14 5.84 1.75
C TYR A 142 -9.53 7.31 1.79
N LYS A 143 -10.76 7.58 1.37
CA LYS A 143 -11.41 8.88 1.54
C LYS A 143 -12.72 8.67 2.28
N ARG A 144 -12.82 9.27 3.47
CA ARG A 144 -13.99 9.17 4.34
C ARG A 144 -15.27 9.46 3.56
N ASP A 145 -16.27 8.60 3.78
CA ASP A 145 -17.61 8.66 3.17
C ASP A 145 -17.64 8.68 1.63
N ALA A 146 -16.53 8.35 0.96
CA ALA A 146 -16.43 8.33 -0.49
C ALA A 146 -16.01 6.96 -1.03
N PHE A 147 -14.82 6.50 -0.66
CA PHE A 147 -14.29 5.23 -1.16
C PHE A 147 -13.17 4.65 -0.28
N MET A 148 -12.92 3.36 -0.48
CA MET A 148 -11.69 2.68 -0.09
C MET A 148 -11.21 1.79 -1.23
N MET A 149 -9.94 1.88 -1.59
CA MET A 149 -9.26 0.90 -2.43
C MET A 149 -8.13 0.28 -1.61
N SER A 150 -8.06 -1.06 -1.57
CA SER A 150 -6.87 -1.75 -1.09
C SER A 150 -6.43 -2.82 -2.07
N LEU A 151 -5.13 -2.84 -2.38
CA LEU A 151 -4.47 -3.84 -3.19
C LEU A 151 -3.41 -4.53 -2.34
N GLY A 152 -3.43 -5.85 -2.27
CA GLY A 152 -2.39 -6.64 -1.60
C GLY A 152 -1.71 -7.56 -2.60
N PHE A 153 -0.38 -7.63 -2.55
CA PHE A 153 0.46 -8.34 -3.48
C PHE A 153 1.42 -9.30 -2.76
N SER A 154 1.81 -10.36 -3.45
CA SER A 154 2.89 -11.25 -3.06
C SER A 154 3.67 -11.61 -4.31
N MET A 155 4.98 -11.32 -4.33
CA MET A 155 5.84 -11.53 -5.50
C MET A 155 5.22 -10.93 -6.79
N SER A 156 4.80 -9.66 -6.71
CA SER A 156 4.18 -8.92 -7.81
C SER A 156 2.89 -9.50 -8.38
N ARG A 157 2.25 -10.42 -7.64
CA ARG A 157 0.94 -10.98 -7.97
C ARG A 157 -0.13 -10.53 -6.99
N LEU A 158 -1.25 -10.06 -7.51
CA LEU A 158 -2.38 -9.60 -6.72
C LEU A 158 -2.99 -10.77 -5.94
N GLN A 159 -3.03 -10.63 -4.61
CA GLN A 159 -3.67 -11.55 -3.67
C GLN A 159 -4.96 -10.99 -3.09
N ARG A 160 -5.10 -9.66 -3.03
CA ARG A 160 -6.25 -8.98 -2.43
C ARG A 160 -6.63 -7.76 -3.25
N LEU A 161 -7.91 -7.65 -3.59
CA LEU A 161 -8.55 -6.44 -4.09
C LEU A 161 -9.73 -6.12 -3.17
N THR A 162 -9.72 -4.94 -2.57
CA THR A 162 -10.87 -4.38 -1.88
C THR A 162 -11.28 -3.09 -2.54
N LEU A 163 -12.54 -2.99 -2.93
CA LEU A 163 -13.16 -1.78 -3.48
C LEU A 163 -14.45 -1.51 -2.71
N MET A 164 -14.47 -0.44 -1.92
CA MET A 164 -15.66 0.03 -1.22
C MET A 164 -16.06 1.41 -1.73
N GLY A 165 -17.37 1.64 -1.88
CA GLY A 165 -17.89 2.89 -2.44
C GLY A 165 -17.49 3.09 -3.90
N ASP A 166 -17.51 4.35 -4.35
CA ASP A 166 -17.28 4.71 -5.75
C ASP A 166 -15.83 5.13 -6.01
N TYR A 167 -14.87 4.21 -5.85
CA TYR A 167 -13.44 4.51 -6.06
C TYR A 167 -13.18 5.09 -7.46
N PHE A 168 -13.57 4.36 -8.51
CA PHE A 168 -13.26 4.75 -9.90
C PHE A 168 -14.00 6.01 -10.35
N GLY A 169 -15.18 6.33 -9.80
CA GLY A 169 -15.87 7.58 -10.07
C GLY A 169 -15.30 8.79 -9.32
N LYS A 170 -14.48 8.57 -8.29
CA LYS A 170 -13.97 9.64 -7.39
C LYS A 170 -12.46 9.85 -7.43
N VAL A 171 -11.66 8.85 -7.80
CA VAL A 171 -10.19 8.93 -7.74
C VAL A 171 -9.61 10.07 -8.58
N SER A 172 -10.22 10.39 -9.73
CA SER A 172 -9.80 11.50 -10.59
C SER A 172 -9.91 12.88 -9.93
N THR A 173 -10.79 13.02 -8.92
CA THR A 173 -10.96 14.28 -8.19
C THR A 173 -9.86 14.52 -7.15
N VAL A 174 -9.09 13.50 -6.82
CA VAL A 174 -8.05 13.53 -5.78
C VAL A 174 -6.68 13.07 -6.31
N SER A 175 -6.57 12.75 -7.60
CA SER A 175 -5.36 12.14 -8.17
C SER A 175 -4.11 13.00 -8.04
N ASN A 176 -4.25 14.33 -7.94
CA ASN A 176 -3.12 15.25 -7.78
C ASN A 176 -2.54 15.21 -6.36
N SER A 177 -3.29 14.74 -5.36
CA SER A 177 -2.83 14.59 -3.98
C SER A 177 -2.18 13.22 -3.74
N ILE A 178 -2.34 12.28 -4.67
CA ILE A 178 -1.82 10.92 -4.53
C ILE A 178 -0.34 10.89 -4.92
N ARG A 179 0.51 10.36 -4.04
CA ARG A 179 1.99 10.36 -4.20
C ARG A 179 2.49 9.39 -5.26
N PHE A 180 1.85 8.23 -5.39
CA PHE A 180 2.24 7.20 -6.34
C PHE A 180 1.17 6.95 -7.41
N PRO A 181 1.54 6.41 -8.57
CA PRO A 181 0.56 5.96 -9.56
C PRO A 181 -0.45 4.97 -8.97
N VAL A 182 -1.72 5.14 -9.33
CA VAL A 182 -2.84 4.32 -8.86
C VAL A 182 -3.77 4.02 -10.03
N LEU A 183 -4.64 3.01 -9.85
CA LEU A 183 -5.62 2.64 -10.85
C LEU A 183 -6.61 3.78 -11.07
N ARG A 184 -6.68 4.36 -12.27
CA ARG A 184 -7.58 5.48 -12.56
C ARG A 184 -8.89 5.00 -13.17
N GLU A 185 -8.83 3.95 -13.97
CA GLU A 185 -9.98 3.36 -14.64
C GLU A 185 -10.15 1.88 -14.30
N LYS A 186 -11.40 1.39 -14.29
CA LYS A 186 -11.70 -0.04 -14.05
C LYS A 186 -10.96 -0.97 -15.02
N LYS A 187 -10.70 -0.52 -16.25
CA LYS A 187 -10.01 -1.32 -17.28
C LYS A 187 -8.57 -1.66 -16.89
N GLU A 188 -7.91 -0.80 -16.10
CA GLU A 188 -6.53 -1.01 -15.64
C GLU A 188 -6.43 -2.24 -14.71
N LEU A 189 -7.54 -2.73 -14.14
CA LEU A 189 -7.56 -4.01 -13.42
C LEU A 189 -7.10 -5.20 -14.28
N SER A 190 -7.21 -5.09 -15.61
CA SER A 190 -6.72 -6.12 -16.53
C SER A 190 -5.19 -6.18 -16.67
N GLU A 191 -4.48 -5.16 -16.18
CA GLU A 191 -3.01 -5.10 -16.17
C GLU A 191 -2.43 -5.81 -14.94
N LEU A 192 -3.25 -6.09 -13.92
CA LEU A 192 -2.85 -6.79 -12.72
C LEU A 192 -2.78 -8.30 -12.97
N ILE A 193 -1.68 -8.92 -12.58
CA ILE A 193 -1.51 -10.37 -12.64
C ILE A 193 -1.99 -10.97 -11.31
N CYS A 194 -2.97 -11.86 -11.37
CA CYS A 194 -3.52 -12.51 -10.18
C CYS A 194 -2.59 -13.61 -9.62
N GLY A 195 -2.62 -13.74 -8.30
CA GLY A 195 -2.04 -14.85 -7.57
C GLY A 195 -2.84 -16.14 -7.69
N SER A 196 -2.27 -17.24 -7.20
CA SER A 196 -3.01 -18.49 -7.03
C SER A 196 -4.10 -18.40 -5.96
N ARG A 197 -3.92 -17.50 -4.99
CA ARG A 197 -4.91 -17.13 -3.98
C ARG A 197 -5.36 -15.71 -4.26
N LEU A 198 -6.67 -15.50 -4.29
CA LEU A 198 -7.24 -14.18 -4.56
C LEU A 198 -8.40 -13.91 -3.61
N SER A 199 -8.40 -12.74 -2.99
CA SER A 199 -9.50 -12.23 -2.19
C SER A 199 -10.08 -10.98 -2.84
N LEU A 200 -11.39 -10.99 -3.09
CA LEU A 200 -12.15 -9.89 -3.65
C LEU A 200 -13.17 -9.42 -2.62
N SER A 201 -13.17 -8.14 -2.28
CA SER A 201 -14.04 -7.62 -1.24
C SER A 201 -14.66 -6.26 -1.57
N GLY A 202 -15.91 -6.08 -1.15
CA GLY A 202 -16.60 -4.80 -1.15
C GLY A 202 -17.53 -4.56 -2.34
N ASP A 203 -18.45 -3.62 -2.14
CA ASP A 203 -19.55 -3.29 -3.05
C ASP A 203 -19.10 -2.66 -4.37
N GLY A 204 -17.89 -2.07 -4.38
CA GLY A 204 -17.25 -1.55 -5.59
C GLY A 204 -16.70 -2.65 -6.52
N VAL A 205 -16.63 -3.91 -6.06
CA VAL A 205 -16.30 -5.06 -6.90
C VAL A 205 -17.54 -5.51 -7.66
N ASP A 206 -17.86 -4.76 -8.71
CA ASP A 206 -18.98 -5.03 -9.60
C ASP A 206 -18.64 -5.97 -10.77
N GLU A 207 -19.61 -6.22 -11.63
CA GLU A 207 -19.44 -7.06 -12.83
C GLU A 207 -18.27 -6.58 -13.70
N SER A 208 -18.13 -5.26 -13.90
CA SER A 208 -17.09 -4.70 -14.75
C SER A 208 -15.71 -4.92 -14.13
N ALA A 209 -15.56 -4.70 -12.82
CA ALA A 209 -14.32 -4.96 -12.10
C ALA A 209 -13.92 -6.44 -12.22
N ILE A 210 -14.87 -7.35 -11.99
CA ILE A 210 -14.64 -8.81 -12.11
C ILE A 210 -14.29 -9.19 -13.54
N LYS A 211 -14.96 -8.60 -14.53
CA LYS A 211 -14.69 -8.85 -15.95
C LYS A 211 -13.25 -8.47 -16.31
N TYR A 212 -12.78 -7.30 -15.91
CA TYR A 212 -11.43 -6.84 -16.24
C TYR A 212 -10.37 -7.61 -15.47
N LEU A 213 -10.58 -7.85 -14.18
CA LEU A 213 -9.62 -8.55 -13.34
C LEU A 213 -9.49 -10.03 -13.72
N LEU A 214 -10.61 -10.75 -13.82
CA LEU A 214 -10.65 -12.17 -14.16
C LEU A 214 -10.70 -12.37 -15.68
N ASN A 215 -9.76 -11.78 -16.41
CA ASN A 215 -9.57 -12.06 -17.84
C ASN A 215 -9.09 -13.52 -18.07
N SER A 216 -9.06 -14.00 -19.31
CA SER A 216 -8.70 -15.39 -19.63
C SER A 216 -7.33 -15.82 -19.08
N GLU A 217 -6.37 -14.89 -19.01
CA GLU A 217 -5.04 -15.16 -18.47
C GLU A 217 -5.11 -15.39 -16.96
N ASN A 218 -5.67 -14.43 -16.22
CA ASN A 218 -5.80 -14.50 -14.76
C ASN A 218 -6.70 -15.65 -14.29
N LEU A 219 -7.78 -15.96 -15.03
CA LEU A 219 -8.68 -17.07 -14.72
C LEU A 219 -7.93 -18.39 -14.53
N SER A 220 -6.93 -18.68 -15.36
CA SER A 220 -6.22 -19.96 -15.32
C SER A 220 -5.34 -20.16 -14.06
N TYR A 221 -4.89 -19.06 -13.45
CA TYR A 221 -3.96 -19.07 -12.32
C TYR A 221 -4.64 -19.20 -10.96
N VAL A 222 -5.83 -18.61 -10.79
CA VAL A 222 -6.54 -18.59 -9.50
C VAL A 222 -7.02 -20.00 -9.13
N LYS A 223 -6.54 -20.51 -7.99
CA LYS A 223 -6.88 -21.81 -7.40
C LYS A 223 -7.69 -21.68 -6.12
N GLU A 224 -7.51 -20.61 -5.37
CA GLU A 224 -8.28 -20.31 -4.18
C GLU A 224 -8.89 -18.91 -4.33
N LEU A 225 -10.20 -18.81 -4.20
CA LEU A 225 -10.92 -17.54 -4.34
C LEU A 225 -11.74 -17.28 -3.08
N CYS A 226 -11.52 -16.13 -2.46
CA CYS A 226 -12.36 -15.60 -1.40
C CYS A 226 -13.14 -14.40 -1.93
N VAL A 227 -14.45 -14.39 -1.76
CA VAL A 227 -15.32 -13.26 -2.11
C VAL A 227 -16.07 -12.80 -0.86
N ASP A 228 -16.03 -11.50 -0.58
CA ASP A 228 -16.71 -10.86 0.55
C ASP A 228 -17.52 -9.66 0.07
N ARG A 229 -18.85 -9.69 0.24
CA ARG A 229 -19.75 -8.55 -0.06
C ARG A 229 -19.59 -7.94 -1.46
N ILE A 230 -19.31 -8.78 -2.46
CA ILE A 230 -19.21 -8.36 -3.87
C ILE A 230 -20.59 -8.30 -4.55
N SER A 231 -20.64 -7.77 -5.77
CA SER A 231 -21.88 -7.81 -6.57
C SER A 231 -22.34 -9.26 -6.83
N GLY A 232 -23.60 -9.55 -6.52
CA GLY A 232 -24.24 -10.83 -6.84
C GLY A 232 -24.94 -10.82 -8.21
N SER A 233 -24.51 -9.99 -9.15
CA SER A 233 -25.17 -9.90 -10.46
C SER A 233 -25.10 -11.23 -11.23
N PRO A 234 -26.10 -11.55 -12.08
CA PRO A 234 -26.09 -12.77 -12.88
C PRO A 234 -24.79 -12.97 -13.68
N GLU A 235 -24.23 -11.89 -14.22
CA GLU A 235 -23.00 -11.87 -15.01
C GLU A 235 -21.77 -12.15 -14.15
N THR A 236 -21.72 -11.58 -12.94
CA THR A 236 -20.68 -11.89 -11.95
C THR A 236 -20.69 -13.38 -11.64
N LEU A 237 -21.86 -13.92 -11.29
CA LEU A 237 -22.02 -15.32 -10.94
C LEU A 237 -21.73 -16.26 -12.11
N ALA A 238 -22.12 -15.89 -13.32
CA ALA A 238 -21.80 -16.65 -14.54
C ALA A 238 -20.30 -16.72 -14.77
N ARG A 239 -19.58 -15.60 -14.57
CA ARG A 239 -18.13 -15.54 -14.70
C ARG A 239 -17.40 -16.37 -13.62
N LEU A 240 -17.86 -16.30 -12.37
CA LEU A 240 -17.30 -17.13 -11.30
C LEU A 240 -17.50 -18.62 -11.58
N ARG A 241 -18.65 -19.02 -12.15
CA ARG A 241 -18.93 -20.42 -12.51
C ARG A 241 -17.98 -21.02 -13.54
N THR A 242 -17.27 -20.21 -14.34
CA THR A 242 -16.30 -20.71 -15.32
C THR A 242 -14.90 -20.96 -14.74
N LEU A 243 -14.72 -20.82 -13.42
CA LEU A 243 -13.46 -21.09 -12.73
C LEU A 243 -13.30 -22.59 -12.45
N ASP A 244 -13.26 -23.40 -13.51
CA ASP A 244 -13.21 -24.87 -13.42
C ASP A 244 -11.96 -25.40 -12.71
N GLN A 245 -10.90 -24.59 -12.68
CA GLN A 245 -9.62 -24.92 -12.05
C GLN A 245 -9.54 -24.59 -10.55
N LEU A 246 -10.61 -24.04 -9.97
CA LEU A 246 -10.66 -23.61 -8.58
C LEU A 246 -10.69 -24.83 -7.65
N LYS A 247 -9.81 -24.83 -6.65
CA LYS A 247 -9.73 -25.84 -5.58
C LYS A 247 -10.50 -25.42 -4.34
N GLU A 248 -10.58 -24.12 -4.08
CA GLU A 248 -11.29 -23.59 -2.92
C GLU A 248 -12.04 -22.31 -3.27
N LEU A 249 -13.31 -22.23 -2.86
CA LEU A 249 -14.15 -21.05 -2.93
C LEU A 249 -14.66 -20.70 -1.53
N LYS A 250 -14.34 -19.51 -1.03
CA LYS A 250 -14.88 -18.96 0.22
C LYS A 250 -15.77 -17.77 -0.09
N VAL A 251 -17.01 -17.81 0.39
CA VAL A 251 -17.99 -16.73 0.23
C VAL A 251 -18.38 -16.24 1.62
N ALA A 252 -18.15 -14.95 1.87
CA ALA A 252 -18.61 -14.23 3.04
C ALA A 252 -19.69 -13.23 2.64
N GLU A 253 -20.84 -13.27 3.31
CA GLU A 253 -21.97 -12.41 3.00
C GLU A 253 -22.81 -12.09 4.23
N ASP A 254 -23.35 -10.87 4.24
CA ASP A 254 -24.23 -10.36 5.29
C ASP A 254 -25.66 -10.94 5.19
N GLU A 255 -26.47 -10.75 6.23
CA GLU A 255 -27.80 -11.38 6.34
C GLU A 255 -28.73 -11.06 5.16
N GLY A 256 -28.63 -9.85 4.58
CA GLY A 256 -29.55 -9.37 3.55
C GLY A 256 -29.54 -10.17 2.23
N LYS A 257 -28.44 -10.86 1.90
CA LYS A 257 -28.31 -11.68 0.67
C LYS A 257 -27.99 -13.14 0.96
N ARG A 258 -28.12 -13.55 2.22
CA ARG A 258 -27.65 -14.86 2.71
C ARG A 258 -28.25 -16.04 1.96
N ASP A 259 -29.57 -16.06 1.77
CA ASP A 259 -30.26 -17.19 1.13
C ASP A 259 -29.89 -17.33 -0.35
N PHE A 260 -29.70 -16.20 -1.04
CA PHE A 260 -29.29 -16.15 -2.43
C PHE A 260 -27.89 -16.76 -2.61
N TRP A 261 -26.90 -16.26 -1.87
CA TRP A 261 -25.54 -16.76 -1.96
C TRP A 261 -25.41 -18.20 -1.47
N ARG A 262 -26.14 -18.60 -0.42
CA ARG A 262 -26.20 -19.99 0.03
C ARG A 262 -26.66 -20.92 -1.10
N LYS A 263 -27.73 -20.55 -1.81
CA LYS A 263 -28.24 -21.32 -2.95
C LYS A 263 -27.21 -21.39 -4.07
N TRP A 264 -26.62 -20.26 -4.44
CA TRP A 264 -25.61 -20.23 -5.49
C TRP A 264 -24.36 -21.07 -5.14
N CYS A 265 -23.89 -21.03 -3.90
CA CYS A 265 -22.76 -21.85 -3.44
C CYS A 265 -23.07 -23.35 -3.57
N ALA A 266 -24.29 -23.77 -3.24
CA ALA A 266 -24.71 -25.16 -3.42
C ALA A 266 -24.74 -25.58 -4.90
N GLU A 267 -25.26 -24.72 -5.78
CA GLU A 267 -25.25 -24.93 -7.23
C GLU A 267 -23.81 -24.99 -7.79
N PHE A 268 -22.93 -24.11 -7.31
CA PHE A 268 -21.52 -24.10 -7.68
C PHE A 268 -20.82 -25.40 -7.25
N LYS A 269 -21.02 -25.85 -6.00
CA LYS A 269 -20.43 -27.10 -5.49
C LYS A 269 -20.93 -28.33 -6.26
N ALA A 270 -22.19 -28.34 -6.67
CA ALA A 270 -22.74 -29.44 -7.48
C ALA A 270 -22.10 -29.51 -8.88
N LEU A 271 -21.73 -28.36 -9.46
CA LEU A 271 -21.04 -28.27 -10.75
C LEU A 271 -19.54 -28.59 -10.63
N HIS A 272 -18.92 -28.17 -9.53
CA HIS A 272 -17.48 -28.26 -9.26
C HIS A 272 -17.20 -29.19 -8.08
N THR A 273 -17.40 -30.49 -8.28
CA THR A 273 -17.39 -31.49 -7.19
C THR A 273 -16.08 -31.53 -6.42
N GLU A 274 -14.96 -31.28 -7.10
CA GLU A 274 -13.60 -31.28 -6.53
C GLU A 274 -13.20 -29.96 -5.85
N CYS A 275 -14.03 -28.91 -5.93
CA CYS A 275 -13.76 -27.62 -5.31
C CYS A 275 -14.36 -27.57 -3.90
N ASP A 276 -13.55 -27.25 -2.88
CA ASP A 276 -14.04 -27.03 -1.52
C ASP A 276 -14.74 -25.67 -1.42
N VAL A 277 -16.04 -25.69 -1.14
CA VAL A 277 -16.86 -24.47 -1.08
C VAL A 277 -17.23 -24.18 0.37
N TYR A 278 -16.96 -22.97 0.83
CA TYR A 278 -17.32 -22.48 2.15
C TYR A 278 -18.23 -21.26 2.05
N PHE A 279 -19.33 -21.27 2.79
CA PHE A 279 -20.24 -20.14 2.93
C PHE A 279 -20.30 -19.68 4.39
N ASN A 280 -19.91 -18.43 4.68
CA ASN A 280 -19.77 -17.88 6.03
C ASN A 280 -19.03 -18.84 6.98
N ASN A 281 -17.85 -19.30 6.54
CA ASN A 281 -16.96 -20.23 7.25
C ASN A 281 -17.53 -21.65 7.51
N ARG A 282 -18.61 -22.04 6.81
CA ARG A 282 -19.15 -23.40 6.87
C ARG A 282 -19.01 -24.09 5.53
N MET A 283 -18.48 -25.31 5.55
CA MET A 283 -18.33 -26.12 4.33
C MET A 283 -19.72 -26.45 3.74
N VAL A 284 -19.85 -26.25 2.44
CA VAL A 284 -21.02 -26.60 1.64
C VAL A 284 -20.81 -28.01 1.09
N GLY A 285 -21.61 -28.95 1.57
CA GLY A 285 -21.60 -30.31 1.04
C GLY A 285 -22.29 -30.40 -0.33
N LEU A 286 -22.08 -31.51 -1.03
CA LEU A 286 -22.98 -31.91 -2.10
C LEU A 286 -24.34 -32.18 -1.44
N GLY A 287 -25.31 -31.29 -1.64
CA GLY A 287 -26.67 -31.52 -1.18
C GLY A 287 -27.16 -32.87 -1.71
N THR A 288 -27.78 -33.66 -0.83
CA THR A 288 -28.62 -34.80 -1.24
C THR A 288 -29.98 -34.30 -1.70
#